data_AF-A0A832TGP2-F1
#
_entry.id   AF-A0A832TGP2-F1
#
_cell.length_a   1.000
_cell.length_b   1.000
_cell.length_c   1.000
_cell.angle_alpha   90.00
_cell.angle_beta   90.00
_cell.angle_gamma   90.00
#
_symmetry.space_group_name_H-M   'P 1'
#
loop_
_entity.id
_entity.type
_entity.pdbx_description
1 polymer ?
#
loop_
_entity_poly.entity_id
_entity_poly.type
_entity_poly.pdbx_seq_one_letter_code
_entity_poly.pdbx_strand_id
1 'polypeptide(L)'
;MADEDSDEAENPQNPVQFVGPVSDYGLDMDGDGFYDYLVVKFNAQSNVPSNYYFTGDLSVDLGFHESKGSTAHEFRMLNLAKNSTYLDEKTSTVTLNFEGGRIRKNELNGPYEVKISLSNESWGFGRGVEHTTGAYEYVKFEQPEFLLSGPVRSKARAIELAEQNASEAGIDPGELKEIDISSERNGEIWVFTFEQNGTQECFAVEGNTVEDIRHWTLNEPVSKRTLSTPFLNIGCTVTLFAVACLFAMKPSAKTTSKRTCTCKMKSPEEKR
;
A
#
# COMPACT_ATOMS: atom_id res chain seq x y z
N MET A 1 30.40 61.04 1.77
CA MET A 1 28.98 60.87 2.10
C MET A 1 28.72 59.41 1.80
N ALA A 2 28.76 58.60 2.86
CA ALA A 2 28.60 57.16 2.76
C ALA A 2 27.11 56.83 2.67
N ASP A 3 26.85 55.83 1.85
CA ASP A 3 25.58 55.20 1.56
C ASP A 3 24.92 54.64 2.82
N GLU A 4 23.61 54.80 2.98
CA GLU A 4 22.77 53.88 3.77
C GLU A 4 21.41 53.75 3.09
N ASP A 5 21.37 52.95 2.02
CA ASP A 5 20.18 52.17 1.67
C ASP A 5 20.03 51.10 2.75
N SER A 6 18.97 51.19 3.56
CA SER A 6 18.51 50.11 4.41
C SER A 6 17.14 49.64 3.91
N ASP A 7 17.15 48.88 2.80
CA ASP A 7 16.03 47.99 2.47
C ASP A 7 16.05 46.85 3.49
N GLU A 8 15.37 47.07 4.61
CA GLU A 8 15.00 46.04 5.57
C GLU A 8 14.00 45.11 4.86
N ALA A 9 14.52 44.11 4.15
CA ALA A 9 13.72 43.10 3.48
C ALA A 9 12.84 42.39 4.52
N GLU A 10 11.55 42.76 4.57
CA GLU A 10 10.53 42.07 5.33
C GLU A 10 10.61 40.58 5.00
N ASN A 11 10.97 39.77 6.01
CA ASN A 11 10.92 38.32 5.91
C ASN A 11 9.51 37.91 5.47
N PRO A 12 9.31 37.29 4.30
CA PRO A 12 7.97 37.11 3.75
C PRO A 12 7.13 36.29 4.73
N GLN A 13 6.05 36.89 5.23
CA GLN A 13 5.16 36.27 6.20
C GLN A 13 4.62 34.95 5.63
N ASN A 14 4.66 33.87 6.43
CA ASN A 14 4.12 32.57 6.05
C ASN A 14 2.68 32.73 5.56
N PRO A 15 2.36 32.40 4.28
CA PRO A 15 1.02 32.61 3.72
C PRO A 15 -0.02 31.65 4.32
N VAL A 16 0.41 30.60 5.03
CA VAL A 16 -0.46 29.62 5.67
C VAL A 16 -0.79 30.02 7.10
N GLN A 17 -2.09 30.06 7.40
CA GLN A 17 -2.63 30.23 8.74
C GLN A 17 -3.18 28.91 9.26
N PHE A 18 -2.73 28.49 10.45
CA PHE A 18 -3.28 27.34 11.16
C PHE A 18 -4.52 27.76 11.97
N VAL A 19 -5.59 26.99 11.88
CA VAL A 19 -6.91 27.33 12.44
C VAL A 19 -7.31 26.32 13.52
N GLY A 20 -7.47 26.82 14.75
CA GLY A 20 -7.88 25.99 15.89
C GLY A 20 -6.78 25.06 16.40
N PRO A 21 -7.12 24.12 17.30
CA PRO A 21 -6.15 23.22 17.90
C PRO A 21 -5.72 22.11 16.93
N VAL A 22 -4.51 21.61 17.14
CA VAL A 22 -4.05 20.33 16.58
C VAL A 22 -4.62 19.21 17.47
N SER A 23 -4.99 18.09 16.86
CA SER A 23 -5.55 16.92 17.55
C SER A 23 -4.89 15.65 17.07
N ASP A 24 -4.92 14.61 17.90
CA ASP A 24 -4.39 13.28 17.57
C ASP A 24 -5.31 12.16 18.04
N TYR A 25 -5.20 11.00 17.39
CA TYR A 25 -5.82 9.73 17.82
C TYR A 25 -5.09 8.54 17.20
N GLY A 26 -5.16 7.39 17.86
CA GLY A 26 -4.79 6.10 17.30
C GLY A 26 -5.88 5.59 16.36
N LEU A 27 -5.52 5.25 15.13
CA LEU A 27 -6.40 4.65 14.13
C LEU A 27 -6.07 3.17 14.01
N ASP A 28 -7.04 2.33 14.39
CA ASP A 28 -7.09 0.89 14.17
C ASP A 28 -8.03 0.66 12.97
N MET A 29 -7.46 0.19 11.86
CA MET A 29 -8.12 0.03 10.57
C MET A 29 -8.66 -1.37 10.35
N ASP A 30 -8.10 -2.40 11.00
CA ASP A 30 -8.51 -3.79 10.84
C ASP A 30 -9.27 -4.36 12.06
N GLY A 31 -9.35 -3.59 13.15
CA GLY A 31 -10.16 -3.87 14.33
C GLY A 31 -9.52 -4.88 15.28
N ASP A 32 -8.21 -5.13 15.17
CA ASP A 32 -7.51 -6.11 16.00
C ASP A 32 -7.12 -5.57 17.39
N GLY A 33 -7.35 -4.27 17.63
CA GLY A 33 -7.07 -3.58 18.87
C GLY A 33 -5.69 -2.92 18.94
N PHE A 34 -4.93 -2.91 17.84
CA PHE A 34 -3.69 -2.17 17.66
C PHE A 34 -3.86 -1.02 16.65
N TYR A 35 -3.09 0.04 16.83
CA TYR A 35 -3.14 1.22 15.97
C TYR A 35 -2.18 1.04 14.78
N ASP A 36 -2.73 0.98 13.56
CA ASP A 36 -1.99 1.07 12.31
C ASP A 36 -1.33 2.44 12.14
N TYR A 37 -1.98 3.49 12.63
CA TYR A 37 -1.49 4.86 12.52
C TYR A 37 -1.74 5.66 13.79
N LEU A 38 -0.76 6.48 14.16
CA LEU A 38 -1.01 7.70 14.94
C LEU A 38 -1.39 8.80 13.95
N VAL A 39 -2.62 9.28 14.03
CA VAL A 39 -3.15 10.29 13.12
C VAL A 39 -3.11 11.66 13.80
N VAL A 40 -2.46 12.63 13.17
CA VAL A 40 -2.45 14.04 13.61
C VAL A 40 -3.26 14.88 12.63
N LYS A 41 -4.24 15.64 13.14
CA LYS A 41 -5.15 16.48 12.35
C LYS A 41 -5.09 17.91 12.80
N PHE A 42 -5.03 18.82 11.84
CA PHE A 42 -5.07 20.26 12.04
C PHE A 42 -5.79 20.93 10.87
N ASN A 43 -6.26 22.15 11.07
CA ASN A 43 -6.85 22.92 9.98
C ASN A 43 -5.91 24.04 9.54
N ALA A 44 -5.91 24.34 8.25
CA ALA A 44 -5.11 25.38 7.66
C ALA A 44 -5.90 26.12 6.56
N GLN A 45 -5.51 27.36 6.30
CA GLN A 45 -6.00 28.19 5.19
C GLN A 45 -4.87 29.08 4.67
N SER A 46 -4.99 29.59 3.44
CA SER A 46 -3.97 30.44 2.82
C SER A 46 -4.61 31.50 1.92
N ASN A 47 -4.19 32.76 2.05
CA ASN A 47 -4.61 33.82 1.14
C ASN A 47 -3.92 33.75 -0.24
N VAL A 48 -2.93 32.85 -0.39
CA VAL A 48 -2.30 32.50 -1.67
C VAL A 48 -2.78 31.11 -2.07
N PRO A 49 -3.73 31.00 -3.02
CA PRO A 49 -4.28 29.71 -3.41
C PRO A 49 -3.22 28.83 -4.09
N SER A 50 -2.88 27.69 -3.49
CA SER A 50 -1.84 26.79 -4.01
C SER A 50 -1.90 25.41 -3.34
N ASN A 51 -1.16 24.45 -3.89
CA ASN A 51 -0.87 23.20 -3.21
C ASN A 51 0.29 23.40 -2.24
N TYR A 52 0.05 23.07 -0.98
CA TYR A 52 1.06 23.08 0.08
C TYR A 52 1.44 21.65 0.45
N TYR A 53 2.73 21.44 0.73
CA TYR A 53 3.30 20.18 1.17
C TYR A 53 3.65 20.27 2.65
N PHE A 54 2.96 19.48 3.45
CA PHE A 54 3.19 19.35 4.88
C PHE A 54 4.08 18.14 5.16
N THR A 55 5.05 18.33 6.04
CA THR A 55 5.90 17.27 6.57
C THR A 55 5.84 17.33 8.09
N GLY A 56 5.51 16.22 8.72
CA GLY A 56 5.55 16.07 10.18
C GLY A 56 6.70 15.17 10.58
N ASP A 57 7.55 15.66 11.47
CA ASP A 57 8.56 14.87 12.17
C ASP A 57 8.00 14.44 13.53
N LEU A 58 7.89 13.13 13.76
CA LEU A 58 7.46 12.55 15.04
C LEU A 58 8.68 12.14 15.84
N SER A 59 8.76 12.60 17.08
CA SER A 59 9.89 12.31 17.96
C SER A 59 9.45 12.08 19.41
N VAL A 60 10.36 11.52 20.22
CA VAL A 60 10.23 11.51 21.68
C VAL A 60 11.38 12.29 22.28
N ASP A 61 11.07 13.10 23.29
CA ASP A 61 12.07 13.76 24.13
C ASP A 61 12.61 12.75 25.15
N LEU A 62 13.92 12.49 25.12
CA LEU A 62 14.59 11.58 26.05
C LEU A 62 15.23 12.35 27.23
N GLY A 63 15.15 13.68 27.23
CA GLY A 63 15.66 14.55 28.25
C GLY A 63 17.17 14.78 28.14
N PHE A 64 17.75 15.26 29.24
CA PHE A 64 19.17 15.56 29.32
C PHE A 64 19.97 14.35 29.80
N HIS A 65 21.00 13.99 29.03
CA HIS A 65 21.94 12.93 29.37
C HIS A 65 23.36 13.48 29.50
N GLU A 66 24.06 13.02 30.52
CA GLU A 66 25.49 13.27 30.70
C GLU A 66 26.31 12.26 29.89
N SER A 67 27.14 12.74 28.97
CA SER A 67 28.08 11.90 28.23
C SER A 67 29.44 12.58 28.14
N LYS A 68 30.48 11.89 28.62
CA LYS A 68 31.88 12.35 28.61
C LYS A 68 32.08 13.77 29.20
N GLY A 69 31.34 14.11 30.26
CA GLY A 69 31.46 15.39 30.95
C GLY A 69 30.75 16.57 30.26
N SER A 70 29.83 16.28 29.34
CA SER A 70 28.93 17.25 28.74
C SER A 70 27.49 16.77 28.88
N THR A 71 26.60 17.67 29.28
CA THR A 71 25.14 17.48 29.22
C THR A 71 24.67 17.71 27.77
N ALA A 72 23.89 16.79 27.22
CA ALA A 72 23.22 16.96 25.93
C ALA A 72 21.73 16.64 26.06
N HIS A 73 20.88 17.41 25.38
CA HIS A 73 19.45 17.12 25.25
C HIS A 73 19.26 16.14 24.09
N GLU A 74 18.71 14.96 24.37
CA GLU A 74 18.52 13.90 23.38
C GLU A 74 17.05 13.82 22.93
N PHE A 75 16.84 13.69 21.62
CA PHE A 75 15.55 13.38 21.02
C PHE A 75 15.71 12.17 20.12
N ARG A 76 14.70 11.31 20.08
CA ARG A 76 14.64 10.23 19.09
C ARG A 76 13.58 10.51 18.04
N MET A 77 14.01 10.59 16.79
CA MET A 77 13.09 10.61 15.65
C MET A 77 12.52 9.21 15.44
N LEU A 78 11.19 9.11 15.41
CA LEU A 78 10.46 7.85 15.32
C LEU A 78 9.92 7.63 13.91
N ASN A 79 9.33 8.68 13.31
CA ASN A 79 8.60 8.57 12.06
C ASN A 79 8.50 9.92 11.32
N LEU A 80 8.21 9.87 10.03
CA LEU A 80 8.02 11.00 9.13
C LEU A 80 6.72 10.80 8.35
N ALA A 81 5.80 11.76 8.44
CA ALA A 81 4.56 11.75 7.67
C ALA A 81 4.52 12.94 6.70
N LYS A 82 3.92 12.75 5.53
CA LYS A 82 3.77 13.81 4.51
C LYS A 82 2.34 13.89 4.02
N ASN A 83 1.89 15.09 3.69
CA ASN A 83 0.60 15.32 3.06
C ASN A 83 0.70 16.50 2.08
N SER A 84 -0.07 16.46 0.99
CA SER A 84 -0.27 17.61 0.10
C SER A 84 -1.73 18.02 0.14
N THR A 85 -1.98 19.29 0.41
CA THR A 85 -3.34 19.85 0.50
C THR A 85 -3.40 21.17 -0.26
N TYR A 86 -4.43 21.34 -1.07
CA TYR A 86 -4.77 22.63 -1.67
C TYR A 86 -5.34 23.55 -0.60
N LEU A 87 -4.73 24.72 -0.42
CA LEU A 87 -5.22 25.75 0.49
C LEU A 87 -5.64 26.98 -0.29
N ASP A 88 -6.79 27.53 0.09
CA ASP A 88 -7.29 28.84 -0.29
C ASP A 88 -7.79 29.56 0.98
N GLU A 89 -8.57 30.62 0.84
CA GLU A 89 -9.13 31.37 1.98
C GLU A 89 -10.08 30.52 2.85
N LYS A 90 -10.51 29.34 2.37
CA LYS A 90 -11.34 28.41 3.15
C LYS A 90 -10.47 27.49 3.99
N THR A 91 -10.90 27.33 5.23
CA THR A 91 -10.31 26.36 6.14
C THR A 91 -10.43 24.94 5.59
N SER A 92 -9.29 24.28 5.43
CA SER A 92 -9.18 22.87 5.01
C SER A 92 -8.50 22.05 6.10
N THR A 93 -8.95 20.81 6.30
CA THR A 93 -8.35 19.88 7.26
C THR A 93 -7.20 19.13 6.61
N VAL A 94 -6.02 19.19 7.24
CA VAL A 94 -4.84 18.43 6.86
C VAL A 94 -4.66 17.26 7.84
N THR A 95 -4.28 16.11 7.31
CA THR A 95 -4.06 14.89 8.11
C THR A 95 -2.68 14.32 7.83
N LEU A 96 -1.92 14.05 8.89
CA LEU A 96 -0.62 13.38 8.85
C LEU A 96 -0.76 12.03 9.55
N ASN A 97 -0.47 10.95 8.82
CA ASN A 97 -0.57 9.58 9.32
C ASN A 97 0.83 9.04 9.60
N PHE A 98 1.16 8.83 10.86
CA PHE A 98 2.41 8.20 11.27
C PHE A 98 2.20 6.69 11.43
N GLU A 99 2.83 5.92 10.57
CA GLU A 99 2.84 4.45 10.58
C GLU A 99 3.17 3.87 11.98
N GLY A 100 2.23 3.13 12.54
CA GLY A 100 2.29 2.52 13.88
C GLY A 100 3.46 1.54 14.01
N GLY A 101 3.71 0.74 12.98
CA GLY A 101 4.85 -0.17 12.90
C GLY A 101 6.20 0.52 13.19
N ARG A 102 6.42 1.70 12.61
CA ARG A 102 7.65 2.48 12.87
C ARG A 102 7.71 3.04 14.29
N ILE A 103 6.57 3.43 14.85
CA ILE A 103 6.48 3.88 16.25
C ILE A 103 6.82 2.71 17.18
N ARG A 104 6.15 1.57 17.01
CA ARG A 104 6.38 0.35 17.80
C ARG A 104 7.82 -0.12 17.80
N LYS A 105 8.48 -0.09 16.63
CA LYS A 105 9.88 -0.51 16.46
C LYS A 105 10.85 0.18 17.42
N ASN A 106 10.53 1.41 17.84
CA ASN A 106 11.40 2.18 18.71
C ASN A 106 11.26 1.80 20.18
N GLU A 107 10.19 1.10 20.57
CA GLU A 107 9.93 0.68 21.95
C GLU A 107 9.86 1.84 22.96
N LEU A 108 9.39 3.00 22.51
CA LEU A 108 9.28 4.23 23.31
C LEU A 108 7.83 4.69 23.40
N ASN A 109 7.34 4.80 24.63
CA ASN A 109 6.03 5.39 24.92
C ASN A 109 6.06 6.89 24.67
N GLY A 110 4.92 7.44 24.29
CA GLY A 110 4.68 8.88 24.28
C GLY A 110 4.51 9.46 25.70
N PRO A 111 4.14 10.75 25.80
CA PRO A 111 3.68 11.61 24.72
C PRO A 111 4.76 11.85 23.67
N TYR A 112 4.34 11.93 22.40
CA TYR A 112 5.22 12.20 21.28
C TYR A 112 5.17 13.68 20.90
N GLU A 113 6.29 14.19 20.39
CA GLU A 113 6.44 15.54 19.87
C GLU A 113 6.36 15.53 18.35
N VAL A 114 5.45 16.33 17.80
CA VAL A 114 5.21 16.45 16.36
C VAL A 114 5.60 17.85 15.91
N LYS A 115 6.60 17.96 15.03
CA LYS A 115 6.99 19.23 14.41
C LYS A 115 6.52 19.24 12.97
N ILE A 116 5.61 20.16 12.65
CA ILE A 116 5.06 20.29 11.29
C ILE A 116 5.81 21.41 10.58
N SER A 117 6.34 21.08 9.42
CA SER A 117 6.92 22.01 8.46
C SER A 117 6.09 22.02 7.20
N LEU A 118 6.09 23.15 6.48
CA LEU A 118 5.35 23.27 5.23
C LEU A 118 6.21 23.89 4.15
N SER A 119 5.87 23.57 2.91
CA SER A 119 6.50 24.18 1.75
C SER A 119 5.54 24.26 0.57
N ASN A 120 5.86 25.11 -0.40
CA ASN A 120 5.25 25.08 -1.72
C ASN A 120 6.30 25.44 -2.78
N GLU A 121 5.90 25.40 -4.06
CA GLU A 121 6.81 25.68 -5.18
C GLU A 121 7.28 27.15 -5.24
N SER A 122 6.54 28.10 -4.65
CA SER A 122 6.76 29.54 -4.83
C SER A 122 7.46 30.23 -3.66
N TRP A 123 7.27 29.74 -2.44
CA TRP A 123 7.71 30.36 -1.19
C TRP A 123 8.78 29.54 -0.46
N GLY A 124 9.03 28.30 -0.90
CA GLY A 124 10.05 27.44 -0.30
C GLY A 124 9.60 26.87 1.05
N PHE A 125 10.53 26.72 1.99
CA PHE A 125 10.30 26.06 3.28
C PHE A 125 9.92 27.05 4.38
N GLY A 126 8.89 26.73 5.17
CA GLY A 126 8.59 27.44 6.41
C GLY A 126 8.21 26.54 7.57
N ARG A 127 8.33 27.10 8.76
CA ARG A 127 7.93 26.44 10.01
C ARG A 127 6.41 26.48 10.14
N GLY A 128 5.82 25.32 10.39
CA GLY A 128 4.40 25.17 10.68
C GLY A 128 4.13 25.24 12.18
N VAL A 129 3.37 24.28 12.69
CA VAL A 129 2.92 24.19 14.08
C VAL A 129 3.58 23.00 14.78
N GLU A 130 3.72 23.08 16.10
CA GLU A 130 4.21 22.00 16.95
C GLU A 130 3.06 21.46 17.79
N HIS A 131 3.07 20.15 18.08
CA HIS A 131 2.01 19.48 18.84
C HIS A 131 2.58 18.34 19.69
N THR A 132 2.24 18.34 20.98
CA THR A 132 2.50 17.23 21.90
C THR A 132 1.27 16.34 21.95
N THR A 133 1.42 15.05 21.68
CA THR A 133 0.29 14.13 21.66
C THR A 133 -0.23 13.78 23.05
N GLY A 134 -1.36 13.06 23.11
CA GLY A 134 -1.70 12.26 24.29
C GLY A 134 -0.61 11.24 24.67
N ALA A 135 -0.78 10.57 25.81
CA ALA A 135 0.07 9.45 26.19
C ALA A 135 -0.34 8.20 25.39
N TYR A 136 0.60 7.64 24.62
CA TYR A 136 0.43 6.40 23.88
C TYR A 136 1.49 5.40 24.30
N GLU A 137 1.07 4.16 24.55
CA GLU A 137 2.03 3.08 24.77
C GLU A 137 2.46 2.49 23.43
N TYR A 138 3.76 2.29 23.21
CA TYR A 138 4.27 1.80 21.92
C TYR A 138 3.71 0.41 21.56
N VAL A 139 3.34 -0.38 22.57
CA VAL A 139 2.75 -1.72 22.43
C VAL A 139 1.30 -1.68 21.92
N LYS A 140 0.68 -0.50 21.87
CA LYS A 140 -0.64 -0.29 21.28
C LYS A 140 -0.60 -0.03 19.78
N PHE A 141 0.58 0.18 19.20
CA PHE A 141 0.73 0.29 17.75
C PHE A 141 0.99 -1.08 17.13
N GLU A 142 0.67 -1.21 15.85
CA GLU A 142 0.92 -2.43 15.08
C GLU A 142 2.42 -2.74 15.01
N GLN A 143 2.79 -4.01 14.82
CA GLN A 143 4.20 -4.38 14.66
C GLN A 143 4.81 -3.77 13.39
N PRO A 144 6.15 -3.55 13.35
CA PRO A 144 6.81 -2.98 12.18
C PRO A 144 6.63 -3.91 10.98
N GLU A 145 5.84 -3.48 10.01
CA GLU A 145 5.65 -4.23 8.79
C GLU A 145 6.85 -4.02 7.84
N PHE A 146 7.35 -5.11 7.27
CA PHE A 146 8.13 -5.10 6.04
C PHE A 146 7.27 -5.55 4.84
N LEU A 147 5.93 -5.49 4.98
CA LEU A 147 4.95 -6.19 4.14
C LEU A 147 3.68 -5.33 4.08
N LEU A 148 2.91 -5.32 2.98
CA LEU A 148 1.52 -4.80 2.87
C LEU A 148 1.36 -3.38 2.30
N SER A 149 1.80 -3.19 1.05
CA SER A 149 1.30 -2.11 0.19
C SER A 149 0.25 -2.58 -0.83
N GLY A 150 -0.18 -3.85 -0.74
CA GLY A 150 -1.27 -4.41 -1.50
C GLY A 150 -2.67 -4.03 -1.01
N PRO A 151 -3.71 -4.26 -1.85
CA PRO A 151 -5.11 -4.02 -1.47
C PRO A 151 -5.53 -4.85 -0.26
N VAL A 152 -4.90 -6.01 -0.01
CA VAL A 152 -5.02 -6.78 1.22
C VAL A 152 -4.11 -6.17 2.28
N ARG A 153 -4.70 -5.63 3.34
CA ARG A 153 -4.02 -4.76 4.32
C ARG A 153 -3.47 -5.48 5.56
N SER A 154 -3.75 -6.77 5.70
CA SER A 154 -3.09 -7.62 6.70
C SER A 154 -3.12 -9.09 6.27
N LYS A 155 -2.16 -9.87 6.77
CA LYS A 155 -2.15 -11.34 6.56
C LYS A 155 -3.41 -12.00 7.11
N ALA A 156 -3.94 -11.53 8.24
CA ALA A 156 -5.16 -12.05 8.83
C ALA A 156 -6.34 -11.87 7.87
N ARG A 157 -6.50 -10.67 7.31
CA ARG A 157 -7.56 -10.38 6.34
C ARG A 157 -7.43 -11.21 5.06
N ALA A 158 -6.21 -11.45 4.61
CA ALA A 158 -5.91 -12.29 3.46
C ALA A 158 -6.36 -13.75 3.67
N ILE A 159 -6.09 -14.30 4.86
CA ILE A 159 -6.46 -15.65 5.24
C ILE A 159 -7.99 -15.76 5.38
N GLU A 160 -8.64 -14.80 6.05
CA GLU A 160 -10.11 -14.77 6.14
C GLU A 160 -10.77 -14.80 4.75
N LEU A 161 -10.24 -14.01 3.81
CA LEU A 161 -10.74 -13.94 2.45
C LEU A 161 -10.58 -15.29 1.72
N ALA A 162 -9.42 -15.96 1.87
CA ALA A 162 -9.19 -17.27 1.29
C ALA A 162 -10.11 -18.34 1.90
N GLU A 163 -10.27 -18.36 3.22
CA GLU A 163 -11.18 -19.28 3.93
C GLU A 163 -12.65 -19.03 3.57
N GLN A 164 -13.06 -17.76 3.47
CA GLN A 164 -14.40 -17.39 3.03
C GLN A 164 -14.67 -17.86 1.59
N ASN A 165 -13.72 -17.65 0.68
CA ASN A 165 -13.83 -18.13 -0.70
C ASN A 165 -13.94 -19.66 -0.77
N ALA A 166 -13.12 -20.37 0.01
CA ALA A 166 -13.17 -21.82 0.11
C ALA A 166 -14.54 -22.29 0.62
N SER A 167 -15.06 -21.65 1.67
CA SER A 167 -16.38 -21.96 2.22
C SER A 167 -17.51 -21.70 1.22
N GLU A 168 -17.46 -20.61 0.46
CA GLU A 168 -18.45 -20.29 -0.59
C GLU A 168 -18.38 -21.29 -1.75
N ALA A 169 -17.18 -21.80 -2.05
CA ALA A 169 -16.96 -22.86 -3.03
C ALA A 169 -17.28 -24.28 -2.51
N GLY A 170 -17.58 -24.43 -1.21
CA GLY A 170 -17.83 -25.74 -0.58
C GLY A 170 -16.58 -26.61 -0.44
N ILE A 171 -15.41 -25.98 -0.36
CA ILE A 171 -14.09 -26.61 -0.25
C ILE A 171 -13.62 -26.53 1.21
N ASP A 172 -13.09 -27.62 1.73
CA ASP A 172 -12.30 -27.60 2.96
C ASP A 172 -10.82 -27.47 2.56
N PRO A 173 -10.20 -26.29 2.73
CA PRO A 173 -8.84 -26.08 2.25
C PRO A 173 -7.81 -26.90 3.05
N GLY A 174 -8.15 -27.35 4.27
CA GLY A 174 -7.23 -28.07 5.14
C GLY A 174 -6.22 -27.15 5.84
N GLU A 175 -4.98 -27.61 6.01
CA GLU A 175 -3.96 -26.87 6.77
C GLU A 175 -3.15 -25.96 5.84
N LEU A 176 -2.96 -24.70 6.22
CA LEU A 176 -2.10 -23.77 5.49
C LEU A 176 -0.63 -24.24 5.53
N LYS A 177 -0.05 -24.52 4.36
CA LYS A 177 1.34 -25.03 4.24
C LYS A 177 2.33 -24.01 3.71
N GLU A 178 1.90 -23.15 2.79
CA GLU A 178 2.79 -22.19 2.14
C GLU A 178 2.09 -20.85 1.94
N ILE A 179 2.87 -19.77 2.06
CA ILE A 179 2.45 -18.40 1.80
C ILE A 179 3.50 -17.82 0.86
N ASP A 180 3.06 -17.34 -0.29
CA ASP A 180 3.88 -16.59 -1.22
C ASP A 180 3.28 -15.19 -1.46
N ILE A 181 4.16 -14.22 -1.71
CA ILE A 181 3.75 -12.83 -1.95
C ILE A 181 4.40 -12.39 -3.25
N SER A 182 3.56 -12.06 -4.23
CA SER A 182 4.00 -11.56 -5.53
C SER A 182 3.62 -10.11 -5.70
N SER A 183 4.50 -9.29 -6.27
CA SER A 183 4.21 -7.89 -6.57
C SER A 183 3.97 -7.71 -8.08
N GLU A 184 2.79 -7.18 -8.44
CA GLU A 184 2.44 -6.81 -9.81
C GLU A 184 2.28 -5.28 -9.96
N ARG A 185 2.18 -4.78 -11.20
CA ARG A 185 1.99 -3.34 -11.50
C ARG A 185 0.77 -2.73 -10.81
N ASN A 186 -0.21 -3.54 -10.42
CA ASN A 186 -1.48 -3.12 -9.84
C ASN A 186 -1.59 -3.40 -8.33
N GLY A 187 -0.57 -3.95 -7.68
CA GLY A 187 -0.57 -4.25 -6.24
C GLY A 187 0.17 -5.54 -5.87
N GLU A 188 0.16 -5.88 -4.58
CA GLU A 188 0.66 -7.17 -4.08
C GLU A 188 -0.45 -8.22 -4.08
N ILE A 189 -0.09 -9.45 -4.45
CA ILE A 189 -0.94 -10.63 -4.50
C ILE A 189 -0.47 -11.59 -3.42
N TRP A 190 -1.38 -11.98 -2.53
CA TRP A 190 -1.13 -13.00 -1.51
C TRP A 190 -1.56 -14.36 -2.03
N VAL A 191 -0.64 -15.31 -2.10
CA VAL A 191 -0.94 -16.68 -2.53
C VAL A 191 -0.82 -17.61 -1.34
N PHE A 192 -1.93 -18.24 -0.96
CA PHE A 192 -2.00 -19.24 0.10
C PHE A 192 -2.14 -20.62 -0.51
N THR A 193 -1.28 -21.55 -0.09
CA THR A 193 -1.42 -22.97 -0.43
C THR A 193 -1.80 -23.73 0.81
N PHE A 194 -3.00 -24.31 0.79
CA PHE A 194 -3.49 -25.21 1.81
C PHE A 194 -3.36 -26.65 1.33
N GLU A 195 -3.14 -27.59 2.24
CA GLU A 195 -3.04 -29.00 1.91
C GLU A 195 -4.04 -29.83 2.72
N GLN A 196 -4.80 -30.65 2.00
CA GLN A 196 -5.67 -31.65 2.58
C GLN A 196 -5.50 -32.98 1.85
N ASN A 197 -5.15 -34.05 2.58
CA ASN A 197 -5.04 -35.41 2.06
C ASN A 197 -4.13 -35.56 0.80
N GLY A 198 -3.11 -34.71 0.67
CA GLY A 198 -2.18 -34.71 -0.47
C GLY A 198 -2.64 -33.90 -1.68
N THR A 199 -3.81 -33.27 -1.61
CA THR A 199 -4.27 -32.26 -2.58
C THR A 199 -3.91 -30.87 -2.06
N GLN A 200 -3.42 -30.02 -2.95
CA GLN A 200 -3.07 -28.63 -2.62
C GLN A 200 -4.08 -27.66 -3.24
N GLU A 201 -4.70 -26.83 -2.41
CA GLU A 201 -5.62 -25.77 -2.82
C GLU A 201 -4.92 -24.42 -2.72
N CYS A 202 -4.89 -23.67 -3.82
CA CYS A 202 -4.22 -22.38 -3.90
C CYS A 202 -5.22 -21.24 -4.04
N PHE A 203 -5.06 -20.20 -3.22
CA PHE A 203 -5.89 -18.99 -3.24
C PHE A 203 -4.98 -17.77 -3.44
N ALA A 204 -5.12 -17.08 -4.56
CA ALA A 204 -4.49 -15.78 -4.81
C ALA A 204 -5.48 -14.66 -4.51
N VAL A 205 -5.16 -13.85 -3.51
CA VAL A 205 -5.96 -12.71 -3.05
C VAL A 205 -5.37 -11.44 -3.63
N GLU A 206 -6.13 -10.78 -4.49
CA GLU A 206 -5.68 -9.63 -5.29
C GLU A 206 -6.42 -8.34 -4.96
N GLY A 207 -7.39 -8.43 -4.05
CA GLY A 207 -8.27 -7.32 -3.70
C GLY A 207 -8.83 -7.49 -2.30
N ASN A 208 -9.92 -6.77 -2.04
CA ASN A 208 -10.52 -6.69 -0.70
C ASN A 208 -11.74 -7.58 -0.52
N THR A 209 -12.21 -8.19 -1.61
CA THR A 209 -13.45 -8.95 -1.67
C THR A 209 -13.20 -10.37 -2.17
N VAL A 210 -14.17 -11.26 -1.92
CA VAL A 210 -14.10 -12.65 -2.38
C VAL A 210 -14.09 -12.75 -3.91
N GLU A 211 -14.67 -11.78 -4.60
CA GLU A 211 -14.68 -11.68 -6.07
C GLU A 211 -13.28 -11.41 -6.64
N ASP A 212 -12.37 -10.87 -5.82
CA ASP A 212 -10.98 -10.58 -6.18
C ASP A 212 -10.03 -11.75 -5.89
N ILE A 213 -10.57 -12.97 -5.70
CA ILE A 213 -9.79 -14.15 -5.35
C ILE A 213 -9.78 -15.12 -6.52
N ARG A 214 -8.58 -15.50 -6.96
CA ARG A 214 -8.38 -16.60 -7.89
C ARG A 214 -8.10 -17.88 -7.11
N HIS A 215 -8.82 -18.94 -7.43
CA HIS A 215 -8.65 -20.26 -6.82
C HIS A 215 -8.27 -21.30 -7.89
N TRP A 216 -7.34 -22.20 -7.54
CA TRP A 216 -7.04 -23.39 -8.34
C TRP A 216 -6.52 -24.55 -7.49
N THR A 217 -6.75 -25.77 -7.95
CA THR A 217 -6.33 -27.01 -7.30
C THR A 217 -5.11 -27.61 -8.01
N LEU A 218 -4.08 -27.98 -7.24
CA LEU A 218 -2.89 -28.70 -7.71
C LEU A 218 -2.98 -30.18 -7.32
N ASN A 219 -2.90 -31.06 -8.32
CA ASN A 219 -3.02 -32.52 -8.14
C ASN A 219 -1.68 -33.23 -7.84
N GLU A 220 -0.56 -32.50 -7.79
CA GLU A 220 0.76 -33.04 -7.42
C GLU A 220 1.46 -32.09 -6.43
N PRO A 221 2.15 -32.60 -5.39
CA PRO A 221 2.86 -31.77 -4.43
C PRO A 221 4.07 -31.08 -5.09
N VAL A 222 4.05 -29.75 -5.15
CA VAL A 222 5.12 -28.97 -5.80
C VAL A 222 6.40 -29.01 -4.94
N SER A 223 7.33 -29.89 -5.30
CA SER A 223 8.69 -29.85 -4.75
C SER A 223 9.45 -28.65 -5.30
N LYS A 224 9.55 -27.57 -4.50
CA LYS A 224 10.50 -26.44 -4.61
C LYS A 224 11.09 -26.23 -6.02
N ARG A 225 10.34 -25.58 -6.90
CA ARG A 225 10.93 -24.84 -8.02
C ARG A 225 10.43 -23.42 -7.93
N THR A 226 11.38 -22.48 -7.97
CA THR A 226 11.18 -21.04 -8.05
C THR A 226 9.97 -20.75 -8.94
N LEU A 227 8.90 -20.20 -8.36
CA LEU A 227 7.75 -19.70 -9.11
C LEU A 227 8.23 -18.52 -9.96
N SER A 228 8.70 -18.81 -11.16
CA SER A 228 8.44 -17.89 -12.26
C SER A 228 6.92 -17.95 -12.48
N THR A 229 6.22 -16.95 -11.95
CA THR A 229 4.82 -16.69 -12.29
C THR A 229 4.64 -16.90 -13.79
N PRO A 230 3.73 -17.80 -14.24
CA PRO A 230 3.35 -17.78 -15.64
C PRO A 230 2.65 -16.45 -15.86
N PHE A 231 3.40 -15.49 -16.43
CA PHE A 231 2.82 -14.32 -17.08
C PHE A 231 1.81 -14.82 -18.11
N LEU A 232 0.53 -14.90 -17.73
CA LEU A 232 -0.53 -15.08 -18.70
C LEU A 232 -0.79 -13.70 -19.31
N ASN A 233 -0.11 -13.47 -20.43
CA ASN A 233 -0.33 -12.34 -21.30
C ASN A 233 -1.82 -12.25 -21.66
N ILE A 234 -2.37 -11.04 -21.56
CA ILE A 234 -3.70 -10.70 -22.07
C ILE A 234 -3.74 -11.07 -23.56
N GLY A 235 -4.63 -12.01 -23.90
CA GLY A 235 -4.96 -12.40 -25.27
C GLY A 235 -4.45 -13.79 -25.67
N CYS A 236 -5.12 -14.85 -25.22
CA CYS A 236 -5.17 -16.10 -25.96
C CYS A 236 -6.39 -16.93 -25.56
N THR A 237 -7.33 -17.05 -26.50
CA THR A 237 -8.32 -18.13 -26.53
C THR A 237 -7.59 -19.47 -26.58
N VAL A 238 -7.67 -20.29 -25.53
CA VAL A 238 -7.23 -21.69 -25.59
C VAL A 238 -8.29 -22.58 -24.93
N THR A 239 -9.13 -23.13 -25.81
CA THR A 239 -9.66 -24.50 -25.80
C THR A 239 -9.45 -25.35 -24.54
N LEU A 240 -10.56 -25.69 -23.88
CA LEU A 240 -10.69 -26.86 -23.02
C LEU A 240 -10.23 -28.13 -23.77
N PHE A 241 -9.19 -28.79 -23.26
CA PHE A 241 -8.99 -30.21 -23.49
C PHE A 241 -9.59 -30.98 -22.31
N ALA A 242 -10.82 -31.46 -22.48
CA ALA A 242 -11.37 -32.52 -21.65
C ALA A 242 -10.99 -33.87 -22.28
N VAL A 243 -10.24 -34.68 -21.53
CA VAL A 243 -9.84 -36.03 -21.93
C VAL A 243 -10.99 -37.01 -21.73
N ALA A 244 -11.43 -37.58 -22.86
CA ALA A 244 -11.94 -38.93 -23.08
C ALA A 244 -12.85 -39.59 -22.03
N CYS A 245 -14.15 -39.67 -22.36
CA CYS A 245 -14.93 -40.88 -22.11
C CYS A 245 -15.29 -41.53 -23.45
N LEU A 246 -14.76 -42.73 -23.64
CA LEU A 246 -15.09 -43.68 -24.69
C LEU A 246 -16.57 -44.05 -24.61
N PHE A 247 -17.33 -43.79 -25.67
CA PHE A 247 -18.34 -44.75 -26.13
C PHE A 247 -18.32 -44.83 -27.65
N ALA A 248 -18.09 -46.06 -28.10
CA ALA A 248 -18.11 -46.48 -29.48
C ALA A 248 -19.52 -46.40 -30.08
N MET A 249 -19.60 -46.13 -31.39
CA MET A 249 -20.22 -46.98 -32.43
C MET A 249 -20.83 -46.15 -33.59
N LYS A 250 -20.02 -46.05 -34.66
CA LYS A 250 -20.36 -46.15 -36.11
C LYS A 250 -21.30 -45.14 -36.82
N PRO A 251 -21.19 -45.03 -38.17
CA PRO A 251 -21.32 -43.77 -38.89
C PRO A 251 -22.53 -43.69 -39.83
N SER A 252 -22.88 -42.48 -40.26
CA SER A 252 -23.64 -42.21 -41.49
C SER A 252 -23.39 -40.75 -41.90
N ALA A 253 -22.56 -40.49 -42.92
CA ALA A 253 -22.87 -40.47 -44.36
C ALA A 253 -23.24 -39.06 -44.87
N LYS A 254 -22.41 -38.61 -45.82
CA LYS A 254 -22.68 -37.71 -46.96
C LYS A 254 -23.19 -36.30 -46.64
N THR A 255 -22.50 -35.27 -47.16
CA THR A 255 -22.73 -34.73 -48.52
C THR A 255 -21.98 -33.40 -48.67
N THR A 256 -21.11 -33.37 -49.68
CA THR A 256 -20.63 -32.24 -50.50
C THR A 256 -21.22 -30.84 -50.26
N SER A 257 -20.33 -29.84 -50.24
CA SER A 257 -20.37 -28.78 -51.26
C SER A 257 -19.01 -28.09 -51.41
N LYS A 258 -18.62 -27.94 -52.68
CA LYS A 258 -17.47 -27.21 -53.20
C LYS A 258 -17.71 -25.71 -53.07
N ARG A 259 -16.62 -24.93 -52.96
CA ARG A 259 -16.23 -23.97 -54.01
C ARG A 259 -14.80 -23.47 -53.82
N THR A 260 -13.96 -23.92 -54.74
CA THR A 260 -12.67 -23.39 -55.15
C THR A 260 -12.86 -22.07 -55.90
N CYS A 261 -11.88 -21.15 -55.77
CA CYS A 261 -11.17 -20.45 -56.87
C CYS A 261 -10.21 -19.43 -56.21
N THR A 262 -8.87 -19.60 -56.17
CA THR A 262 -7.83 -19.33 -57.22
C THR A 262 -8.11 -18.03 -57.99
N CYS A 263 -7.21 -17.08 -58.26
CA CYS A 263 -5.74 -16.95 -58.33
C CYS A 263 -5.50 -15.42 -58.58
N LYS A 264 -4.42 -14.68 -58.25
CA LYS A 264 -3.03 -14.73 -58.75
C LYS A 264 -2.21 -13.59 -58.10
N MET A 265 -1.05 -13.94 -57.58
CA MET A 265 0.30 -13.39 -57.85
C MET A 265 0.46 -11.92 -58.31
N LYS A 266 1.24 -11.13 -57.55
CA LYS A 266 2.59 -10.65 -57.94
C LYS A 266 3.35 -10.00 -56.76
N SER A 267 4.56 -10.51 -56.53
CA SER A 267 5.71 -9.94 -55.79
C SER A 267 6.48 -8.96 -56.72
N PRO A 268 7.64 -8.34 -56.39
CA PRO A 268 8.38 -8.13 -55.11
C PRO A 268 8.84 -6.66 -54.86
N GLU A 269 9.54 -6.49 -53.73
CA GLU A 269 10.66 -5.53 -53.46
C GLU A 269 10.30 -4.02 -53.37
N GLU A 270 10.91 -3.19 -52.51
CA GLU A 270 12.31 -3.17 -52.06
C GLU A 270 12.44 -2.38 -50.73
N LYS A 271 13.54 -2.66 -50.03
CA LYS A 271 13.97 -2.08 -48.75
C LYS A 271 14.12 -0.55 -48.80
N ARG A 272 13.66 0.12 -47.74
CA ARG A 272 14.50 1.02 -46.94
C ARG A 272 13.97 1.13 -45.51
#